data_AF-A0A1R1PBW1-F1
#
_entry.id   AF-A0A1R1PBW1-F1
#
_cell.length_a   1.000
_cell.length_b   1.000
_cell.length_c   1.000
_cell.angle_alpha   90.00
_cell.angle_beta   90.00
_cell.angle_gamma   90.00
#
_symmetry.space_group_name_H-M   'P 1'
#
loop_
_entity.id
_entity.type
_entity.pdbx_description
1 polymer ?
#
loop_
_entity_poly.entity_id
_entity_poly.type
_entity_poly.pdbx_seq_one_letter_code
_entity_poly.pdbx_strand_id
1 'polypeptide(L)'
;MYRGIYNGKKRHVEDIDQVIQRAKSTGVTGLIITGGTLKESEEALQLAQKYDGAYCTVGCHPTRVGEFEIMREKPTMEAVDNNPDEEVGNEKEKREQLRENNARKYLEGLKTIVQKDLKNETGKIVAIGECGRNKATDVSAQPQHGGRIRGDDAEEPIENRGRGGA
;
A
#
# COMPACT_ATOMS: atom_id res chain seq x y z
N MET A 1 -9.44 11.26 4.57
CA MET A 1 -9.65 12.19 5.70
C MET A 1 -9.58 13.65 5.29
N TYR A 2 -8.45 14.20 4.83
CA TYR A 2 -8.32 15.65 4.51
C TYR A 2 -9.21 16.17 3.36
N ARG A 3 -9.68 15.28 2.47
CA ARG A 3 -10.73 15.60 1.47
C ARG A 3 -12.16 15.49 2.04
N GLY A 4 -12.31 15.30 3.35
CA GLY A 4 -13.57 15.07 4.04
C GLY A 4 -14.26 13.73 3.75
N ILE A 5 -13.54 12.77 3.17
CA ILE A 5 -14.04 11.42 2.87
C ILE A 5 -13.54 10.43 3.92
N TYR A 6 -14.48 9.67 4.49
CA TYR A 6 -14.26 8.64 5.50
C TYR A 6 -15.04 7.39 5.10
N ASN A 7 -14.36 6.26 4.94
CA ASN A 7 -14.96 4.99 4.52
C ASN A 7 -15.86 5.15 3.28
N GLY A 8 -15.38 5.91 2.27
CA GLY A 8 -16.10 6.20 1.03
C GLY A 8 -17.23 7.23 1.12
N LYS A 9 -17.58 7.72 2.31
CA LYS A 9 -18.67 8.70 2.51
C LYS A 9 -18.11 10.10 2.78
N LYS A 10 -18.69 11.12 2.13
CA LYS A 10 -18.39 12.53 2.41
C LYS A 10 -19.00 12.91 3.76
N ARG A 11 -18.18 13.45 4.67
CA ARG A 11 -18.58 13.86 6.03
C ARG A 11 -18.43 15.35 6.26
N HIS A 12 -17.46 15.98 5.60
CA HIS A 12 -17.28 17.43 5.59
C HIS A 12 -16.66 17.86 4.26
N VAL A 13 -16.62 19.17 4.01
CA VAL A 13 -15.90 19.76 2.87
C VAL A 13 -14.40 19.51 3.00
N GLU A 14 -13.67 19.57 1.89
CA GLU A 14 -12.20 19.48 1.94
C GLU A 14 -11.62 20.66 2.72
N ASP A 15 -10.72 20.38 3.66
CA ASP A 15 -10.22 21.35 4.65
C ASP A 15 -8.69 21.34 4.77
N ILE A 16 -7.98 20.76 3.80
CA ILE A 16 -6.52 20.61 3.81
C ILE A 16 -5.78 21.95 3.90
N ASP A 17 -6.29 23.01 3.26
CA ASP A 17 -5.72 24.36 3.36
C ASP A 17 -5.74 24.86 4.82
N GLN A 18 -6.83 24.59 5.54
CA GLN A 18 -6.97 24.97 6.94
C GLN A 18 -6.07 24.13 7.85
N VAL A 19 -5.90 22.83 7.55
CA VAL A 19 -4.97 21.94 8.26
C VAL A 19 -3.54 22.47 8.15
N ILE A 20 -3.11 22.84 6.94
CA ILE A 20 -1.76 23.36 6.70
C ILE A 20 -1.57 24.72 7.37
N GLN A 21 -2.57 25.59 7.31
CA GLN A 21 -2.53 26.89 8.00
C GLN A 21 -2.36 26.71 9.51
N ARG A 22 -3.08 25.77 10.13
CA ARG A 22 -2.94 25.44 11.56
C ARG A 22 -1.55 24.90 11.89
N ALA A 23 -0.99 24.02 11.03
CA ALA A 23 0.38 23.54 11.22
C ALA A 23 1.37 24.72 11.22
N LYS A 24 1.29 25.61 10.22
CA LYS A 24 2.15 26.80 10.12
C LYS A 24 1.99 27.73 11.32
N SER A 25 0.76 27.99 11.79
CA SER A 25 0.52 28.86 12.95
C SER A 25 1.08 28.31 14.27
N THR A 26 1.42 27.02 14.32
CA THR A 26 2.04 26.38 15.49
C THR A 26 3.56 26.26 15.37
N GLY A 27 4.17 26.83 14.32
CA GLY A 27 5.62 26.86 14.12
C GLY A 27 6.16 25.71 13.27
N VAL A 28 5.32 24.91 12.62
CA VAL A 28 5.78 23.91 11.64
C VAL A 28 6.32 24.64 10.40
N THR A 29 7.61 24.46 10.12
CA THR A 29 8.33 25.12 9.02
C THR A 29 8.47 24.26 7.77
N GLY A 30 8.32 22.94 7.90
CA GLY A 30 8.49 21.98 6.82
C GLY A 30 7.54 20.79 6.95
N LEU A 31 7.07 20.28 5.81
CA LEU A 31 6.19 19.11 5.72
C LEU A 31 6.71 18.17 4.62
N ILE A 32 6.84 16.88 4.91
CA ILE A 32 7.13 15.85 3.90
C ILE A 32 5.87 15.01 3.71
N ILE A 33 5.27 15.11 2.52
CA ILE A 33 4.08 14.38 2.11
C ILE A 33 4.50 13.02 1.56
N THR A 34 3.94 11.95 2.10
CA THR A 34 4.35 10.59 1.77
C THR A 34 3.63 10.05 0.54
N GLY A 35 4.39 9.54 -0.42
CA GLY A 35 3.88 8.74 -1.55
C GLY A 35 4.15 7.25 -1.33
N GLY A 36 3.10 6.43 -1.22
CA GLY A 36 3.22 4.98 -1.01
C GLY A 36 2.97 4.14 -2.27
N THR A 37 2.59 4.78 -3.37
CA THR A 37 2.30 4.17 -4.68
C THR A 37 2.76 5.10 -5.79
N LEU A 38 2.76 4.63 -7.05
CA LEU A 38 3.05 5.46 -8.22
C LEU A 38 2.07 6.63 -8.32
N LYS A 39 0.77 6.35 -8.17
CA LYS A 39 -0.27 7.38 -8.21
C LYS A 39 -0.19 8.33 -7.01
N GLU A 40 0.00 7.80 -5.81
CA GLU A 40 0.15 8.62 -4.60
C GLU A 40 1.40 9.49 -4.67
N SER A 41 2.48 9.03 -5.31
CA SER A 41 3.70 9.83 -5.54
C SER A 41 3.42 11.03 -6.46
N GLU A 42 2.60 10.87 -7.50
CA GLU A 42 2.18 12.00 -8.36
C GLU A 42 1.30 12.99 -7.59
N GLU A 43 0.31 12.49 -6.84
CA GLU A 43 -0.56 13.33 -6.00
C GLU A 43 0.24 14.08 -4.92
N ALA A 44 1.24 13.43 -4.30
CA ALA A 44 2.11 14.02 -3.30
C ALA A 44 2.98 15.14 -3.89
N LEU A 45 3.53 14.96 -5.10
CA LEU A 45 4.29 16.00 -5.80
C LEU A 45 3.42 17.21 -6.12
N GLN A 46 2.21 17.01 -6.67
CA GLN A 46 1.28 18.10 -6.96
C GLN A 46 0.93 18.89 -5.69
N LEU A 47 0.72 18.18 -4.58
CA LEU A 47 0.40 18.81 -3.30
C LEU A 47 1.61 19.57 -2.73
N ALA A 48 2.82 19.02 -2.82
CA ALA A 48 4.05 19.69 -2.40
C ALA A 48 4.33 20.97 -3.22
N GLN A 49 3.99 20.97 -4.51
CA GLN A 49 4.08 22.15 -5.37
C GLN A 49 3.07 23.25 -4.98
N LYS A 50 1.89 22.88 -4.46
CA LYS A 50 0.85 23.83 -4.06
C LYS A 50 1.23 24.65 -2.82
N TYR A 51 2.02 24.09 -1.89
CA TYR A 51 2.31 24.75 -0.61
C TYR A 51 3.80 25.04 -0.42
N ASP A 52 4.08 26.27 -0.02
CA ASP A 52 5.42 26.64 0.42
C ASP A 52 5.81 25.93 1.72
N GLY A 53 7.06 25.48 1.81
CA GLY A 53 7.58 24.61 2.87
C GLY A 53 7.09 23.15 2.82
N ALA A 54 6.37 22.75 1.76
CA ALA A 54 6.00 21.35 1.55
C ALA A 54 6.92 20.66 0.53
N TYR A 55 7.22 19.41 0.83
CA TYR A 55 8.05 18.47 0.08
C TYR A 55 7.34 17.12 0.01
N CYS A 56 7.85 16.17 -0.75
CA CYS A 56 7.29 14.83 -0.83
C CYS A 56 8.34 13.72 -0.97
N THR A 57 7.86 12.49 -0.79
CA THR A 57 8.58 11.27 -1.12
C THR A 57 8.03 10.63 -2.39
N VAL A 58 8.85 9.83 -3.07
CA VAL A 58 8.42 8.98 -4.20
C VAL A 58 8.85 7.54 -3.92
N GLY A 59 7.91 6.59 -3.99
CA GLY A 59 8.20 5.20 -3.65
C GLY A 59 7.03 4.23 -3.75
N CYS A 60 7.24 3.03 -3.21
CA CYS A 60 6.24 1.97 -3.14
C CYS A 60 6.28 1.32 -1.76
N HIS A 61 5.20 1.51 -1.00
CA HIS A 61 5.07 1.01 0.37
C HIS A 61 4.90 -0.51 0.37
N PRO A 62 5.44 -1.26 1.36
CA PRO A 62 5.33 -2.72 1.42
C PRO A 62 3.90 -3.28 1.32
N THR A 63 2.88 -2.52 1.73
CA THR A 63 1.46 -2.93 1.60
C THR A 63 0.87 -2.72 0.21
N ARG A 64 1.65 -2.14 -0.71
CA ARG A 64 1.24 -1.75 -2.06
C ARG A 64 2.04 -2.44 -3.16
N VAL A 65 2.97 -3.34 -2.82
CA VAL A 65 3.83 -4.06 -3.78
C VAL A 65 3.05 -4.89 -4.81
N GLY A 66 1.78 -5.23 -4.53
CA GLY A 66 0.90 -5.88 -5.49
C GLY A 66 0.61 -5.02 -6.74
N GLU A 67 0.82 -3.70 -6.68
CA GLU A 67 0.70 -2.85 -7.87
C GLU A 67 1.72 -3.16 -8.96
N PHE A 68 2.85 -3.79 -8.60
CA PHE A 68 3.81 -4.31 -9.58
C PHE A 68 3.20 -5.40 -10.45
N GLU A 69 2.09 -6.04 -10.07
CA GLU A 69 1.47 -7.12 -10.84
C GLU A 69 0.35 -6.62 -11.77
N ILE A 70 -0.19 -5.42 -11.54
CA ILE A 70 -1.44 -4.94 -12.14
C ILE A 70 -1.22 -4.16 -13.45
N MET A 71 0.02 -3.88 -13.85
CA MET A 71 0.35 -3.22 -15.13
C MET A 71 0.14 -4.17 -16.33
N ARG A 72 -1.10 -4.63 -16.56
CA ARG A 72 -1.47 -5.36 -17.77
C ARG A 72 -1.37 -4.40 -18.97
N GLU A 73 -0.51 -4.72 -19.92
CA GLU A 73 -0.71 -4.23 -21.28
C GLU A 73 -2.09 -4.71 -21.74
N LYS A 74 -2.87 -3.79 -22.32
CA LYS A 74 -4.02 -4.23 -23.11
C LYS A 74 -3.42 -5.10 -24.22
N PRO A 75 -3.90 -6.34 -24.43
CA PRO A 75 -3.48 -7.09 -25.60
C PRO A 75 -3.86 -6.24 -26.81
N THR A 76 -2.86 -5.83 -27.58
CA THR A 76 -3.08 -5.36 -28.93
C THR A 76 -3.77 -6.51 -29.65
N MET A 77 -4.93 -6.25 -30.24
CA MET A 77 -5.60 -7.23 -31.09
C MET A 77 -4.80 -7.36 -32.39
N GLU A 78 -3.63 -7.97 -32.33
CA GLU A 78 -3.01 -8.62 -33.48
C GLU A 78 -3.28 -10.11 -33.31
N ALA A 79 -4.11 -10.62 -34.21
CA ALA A 79 -4.45 -12.03 -34.27
C ALA A 79 -3.15 -12.83 -34.43
N VAL A 80 -2.80 -13.60 -33.39
CA VAL A 80 -1.76 -14.62 -33.50
C VAL A 80 -2.40 -15.79 -34.24
N ASP A 81 -1.95 -16.00 -35.47
CA ASP A 81 -2.13 -17.23 -36.23
C ASP A 81 -1.52 -18.36 -35.37
N ASN A 82 -2.36 -19.22 -34.81
CA ASN A 82 -1.92 -20.24 -33.88
C ASN A 82 -1.16 -21.33 -34.64
N ASN A 83 0.16 -21.34 -34.52
CA ASN A 83 0.98 -22.49 -34.90
C ASN A 83 1.08 -23.42 -33.67
N PRO A 84 0.57 -24.66 -33.72
CA PRO A 84 0.41 -25.52 -32.53
C PRO A 84 1.72 -26.10 -31.97
N ASP A 85 2.87 -25.80 -32.58
CA ASP A 85 4.16 -26.36 -32.22
C ASP A 85 5.05 -25.41 -31.37
N GLU A 86 4.54 -24.27 -30.89
CA GLU A 86 5.31 -23.44 -29.96
C GLU A 86 5.39 -24.10 -28.58
N GLU A 87 6.61 -24.58 -28.29
CA GLU A 87 7.05 -25.20 -27.04
C GLU A 87 6.35 -24.66 -25.80
N VAL A 88 5.94 -25.59 -24.94
CA VAL A 88 5.55 -25.36 -23.55
C VAL A 88 6.79 -24.89 -22.78
N GLY A 89 7.25 -23.67 -23.08
CA GLY A 89 8.05 -22.86 -22.17
C GLY A 89 7.23 -22.73 -20.91
N ASN A 90 7.71 -23.41 -19.87
CA ASN A 90 7.22 -23.47 -18.51
C ASN A 90 6.34 -22.25 -18.14
N GLU A 91 5.04 -22.44 -17.91
CA GLU A 91 4.10 -21.37 -17.56
C GLU A 91 4.59 -20.49 -16.38
N LYS A 92 5.39 -21.07 -15.47
CA LYS A 92 6.05 -20.36 -14.37
C LYS A 92 7.07 -19.34 -14.86
N GLU A 93 7.87 -19.66 -15.87
CA GLU A 93 8.83 -18.74 -16.49
C GLU A 93 8.12 -17.59 -17.17
N LYS A 94 7.05 -17.87 -17.94
CA LYS A 94 6.22 -16.82 -18.55
C LYS A 94 5.63 -15.88 -17.50
N ARG A 95 5.15 -16.43 -16.36
CA ARG A 95 4.61 -15.65 -15.25
C ARG A 95 5.66 -14.80 -14.53
N GLU A 96 6.85 -15.35 -14.28
CA GLU A 96 7.93 -14.60 -13.64
C GLU A 96 8.42 -13.47 -14.56
N GLN A 97 8.59 -13.75 -15.85
CA GLN A 97 8.99 -12.74 -16.83
C GLN A 97 7.98 -11.58 -16.91
N LEU A 98 6.68 -11.89 -16.88
CA LEU A 98 5.62 -10.89 -16.83
C LEU A 98 5.71 -10.04 -15.56
N ARG A 99 5.93 -10.67 -14.41
CA ARG A 99 6.09 -9.99 -13.11
C ARG A 99 7.27 -9.04 -13.12
N GLU A 100 8.43 -9.48 -13.62
CA GLU A 100 9.61 -8.63 -13.76
C GLU A 100 9.37 -7.44 -14.70
N ASN A 101 8.69 -7.68 -15.83
CA ASN A 101 8.36 -6.63 -16.80
C ASN A 101 7.43 -5.57 -16.20
N ASN A 102 6.41 -6.00 -15.46
CA ASN A 102 5.48 -5.08 -14.82
C ASN A 102 6.16 -4.28 -13.69
N ALA A 103 7.01 -4.94 -12.89
CA ALA A 103 7.82 -4.26 -11.88
C ALA A 103 8.76 -3.21 -12.51
N ARG A 104 9.42 -3.54 -13.62
CA ARG A 104 10.29 -2.61 -14.36
C ARG A 104 9.52 -1.38 -14.83
N LYS A 105 8.34 -1.56 -15.43
CA LYS A 105 7.47 -0.45 -15.88
C LYS A 105 7.06 0.44 -14.72
N TYR A 106 6.71 -0.15 -13.57
CA TYR A 106 6.36 0.61 -12.38
C TYR A 106 7.52 1.47 -11.88
N LEU A 107 8.72 0.88 -11.78
CA LEU A 107 9.93 1.59 -11.35
C LEU A 107 10.32 2.71 -12.33
N GLU A 108 10.18 2.49 -13.64
CA GLU A 108 10.37 3.56 -14.64
C GLU A 108 9.33 4.69 -14.50
N GLY A 109 8.10 4.37 -14.09
CA GLY A 109 7.10 5.37 -13.71
C GLY A 109 7.56 6.24 -12.53
N LEU A 110 8.00 5.63 -11.43
CA LEU A 110 8.52 6.36 -10.26
C LEU A 110 9.74 7.21 -10.63
N LYS A 111 10.67 6.65 -11.41
CA LYS A 111 11.85 7.36 -11.92
C LYS A 111 11.47 8.57 -12.78
N THR A 112 10.43 8.45 -13.61
CA THR A 112 9.92 9.55 -14.42
C THR A 112 9.44 10.71 -13.55
N ILE A 113 8.78 10.43 -12.42
CA ILE A 113 8.35 11.47 -11.47
C ILE A 113 9.57 12.21 -10.89
N VAL A 114 10.58 11.46 -10.43
CA VAL A 114 11.83 12.04 -9.90
C VAL A 114 12.53 12.90 -10.95
N GLN A 115 12.64 12.39 -12.18
CA GLN A 115 13.27 13.12 -13.29
C GLN A 115 12.52 14.40 -13.65
N LYS A 116 11.19 14.44 -13.53
CA LYS A 116 10.39 15.67 -13.76
C LYS A 116 10.73 16.74 -12.74
N ASP A 117 10.83 16.39 -11.45
CA ASP A 117 11.20 17.34 -10.40
C ASP A 117 12.62 17.88 -10.59
N LEU A 118 13.57 17.00 -10.90
CA LEU A 118 14.96 17.38 -11.17
C LEU A 118 15.08 18.30 -12.39
N LYS A 119 14.39 18.00 -13.49
CA LYS A 119 14.41 18.83 -14.71
C LYS A 119 13.77 20.20 -14.51
N ASN A 120 12.72 20.27 -13.69
CA ASN A 120 12.03 21.52 -13.38
C ASN A 120 12.69 22.27 -12.22
N GLU A 121 13.74 21.70 -11.62
CA GLU A 121 14.49 22.24 -10.48
C GLU A 121 13.59 22.67 -9.30
N THR A 122 12.45 21.98 -9.09
CA THR A 122 11.50 22.43 -8.06
C THR A 122 11.93 22.05 -6.64
N GLY A 123 12.80 21.05 -6.52
CA GLY A 123 13.36 20.59 -5.23
C GLY A 123 12.30 20.05 -4.29
N LYS A 124 11.16 19.59 -4.82
CA LYS A 124 10.02 19.14 -4.03
C LYS A 124 10.14 17.70 -3.60
N ILE A 125 10.83 16.85 -4.37
CA ILE A 125 11.10 15.47 -4.00
C ILE A 125 12.40 15.41 -3.20
N VAL A 126 12.28 15.10 -1.91
CA VAL A 126 13.44 15.13 -0.98
C VAL A 126 13.86 13.73 -0.50
N ALA A 127 13.07 12.70 -0.79
CA ALA A 127 13.39 11.33 -0.41
C ALA A 127 12.75 10.28 -1.34
N ILE A 128 13.41 9.12 -1.42
CA ILE A 128 12.83 7.90 -2.00
C ILE A 128 12.22 7.08 -0.87
N GLY A 129 10.94 6.74 -1.01
CA GLY A 129 10.14 6.08 0.02
C GLY A 129 8.65 6.43 -0.15
N GLU A 130 7.76 5.82 0.61
CA GLU A 130 8.02 4.87 1.69
C GLU A 130 8.31 3.48 1.11
N CYS A 131 9.42 2.85 1.47
CA CYS A 131 9.75 1.48 1.06
C CYS A 131 10.34 0.71 2.24
N GLY A 132 10.23 -0.61 2.24
CA GLY A 132 10.70 -1.44 3.35
C GLY A 132 9.96 -2.76 3.47
N ARG A 133 9.88 -3.30 4.69
CA ARG A 133 9.11 -4.50 5.03
C ARG A 133 8.09 -4.17 6.10
N ASN A 134 6.87 -4.68 5.95
CA ASN A 134 5.84 -4.58 6.98
C ASN A 134 5.40 -5.98 7.41
N LYS A 135 5.95 -6.45 8.55
CA LYS A 135 5.60 -7.75 9.11
C LYS A 135 4.19 -7.78 9.73
N ALA A 136 3.66 -6.64 10.16
CA ALA A 136 2.33 -6.58 10.77
C ALA A 136 1.22 -6.91 9.75
N THR A 137 1.49 -6.72 8.47
CA THR A 137 0.58 -7.04 7.35
C THR A 137 0.97 -8.31 6.61
N ASP A 138 1.97 -9.05 7.11
CA ASP A 138 2.44 -10.28 6.48
C ASP A 138 1.48 -11.44 6.82
N VAL A 139 0.61 -11.76 5.86
CA VAL A 139 -0.33 -12.88 5.97
C VAL A 139 0.35 -14.25 5.99
N SER A 140 1.62 -14.34 5.59
CA SER A 140 2.41 -15.58 5.67
C SER A 140 3.02 -15.83 7.05
N ALA A 141 3.06 -14.79 7.90
CA ALA A 141 3.62 -14.84 9.25
C ALA A 141 2.57 -15.11 10.36
N GLN A 142 1.29 -15.24 9.99
CA GLN A 142 0.26 -15.67 10.95
C GLN A 142 0.54 -17.13 11.35
N PRO A 143 0.66 -17.46 12.64
CA PRO A 143 0.74 -18.85 13.06
C PRO A 143 -0.51 -19.55 12.55
N GLN A 144 -0.30 -20.57 11.71
CA GLN A 144 -1.31 -21.55 11.35
C GLN A 144 -1.93 -21.99 12.69
N HIS A 145 -3.12 -21.50 13.02
CA HIS A 145 -3.82 -21.92 14.24
C HIS A 145 -4.22 -23.37 14.02
N GLY A 146 -3.29 -24.27 14.34
CA GLY A 146 -3.54 -25.68 14.46
C GLY A 146 -4.61 -25.88 15.51
N GLY A 147 -5.66 -26.60 15.13
CA GLY A 147 -6.58 -27.27 16.04
C GLY A 147 -7.30 -26.35 17.02
N ARG A 148 -8.58 -26.09 16.75
CA ARG A 148 -9.54 -25.77 17.80
C ARG A 148 -9.57 -26.97 18.76
N ILE A 149 -8.80 -26.94 19.85
CA ILE A 149 -8.93 -27.91 20.93
C ILE A 149 -10.32 -27.68 21.51
N ARG A 150 -11.22 -28.64 21.26
CA ARG A 150 -12.48 -28.74 21.98
C ARG A 150 -12.10 -29.08 23.41
N GLY A 151 -12.34 -28.15 24.33
CA GLY A 151 -12.28 -28.43 25.76
C GLY A 151 -13.44 -29.32 26.12
N ASP A 152 -13.26 -30.63 25.98
CA ASP A 152 -14.09 -31.65 26.61
C ASP A 152 -13.44 -32.00 27.95
N ASP A 153 -13.53 -31.11 28.92
CA ASP A 153 -13.34 -31.42 30.34
C ASP A 153 -14.43 -30.66 31.10
N ALA A 154 -15.62 -31.24 31.08
CA ALA A 154 -16.72 -30.83 31.94
C ALA A 154 -16.35 -31.12 33.39
N GLU A 155 -16.24 -30.07 34.21
CA GLU A 155 -16.16 -30.20 35.66
C GLU A 155 -17.38 -30.99 36.19
N GLU A 156 -17.10 -32.07 36.93
CA GLU A 156 -18.13 -32.84 37.62
C GLU A 156 -18.81 -32.01 38.73
N PRO A 157 -20.13 -32.18 38.96
CA PRO A 157 -20.86 -31.41 39.96
C PRO A 157 -20.54 -31.89 41.38
N ILE A 158 -20.15 -30.94 42.23
CA ILE A 158 -19.88 -31.14 43.67
C ILE A 158 -21.17 -31.59 44.38
N GLU A 159 -21.14 -32.80 44.95
CA GLU A 159 -22.20 -33.35 45.79
C GLU A 159 -22.45 -32.53 47.06
N ASN A 160 -23.73 -32.25 47.26
CA ASN A 160 -24.35 -31.63 48.42
C ASN A 160 -24.19 -32.53 49.67
N ARG A 161 -23.37 -32.14 50.65
CA ARG A 161 -23.40 -32.73 52.00
C ARG A 161 -24.02 -31.75 52.99
N GLY A 162 -25.15 -32.20 53.55
CA GLY A 162 -26.04 -31.44 54.39
C GLY A 162 -25.46 -31.03 55.75
N ARG A 163 -25.99 -29.92 56.25
CA ARG A 163 -25.97 -29.57 57.66
C ARG A 163 -27.25 -30.07 58.30
N GLY A 164 -27.12 -31.04 59.18
CA GLY A 164 -28.16 -31.48 60.11
C GLY A 164 -27.54 -31.73 61.49
N GLY A 165 -27.92 -30.86 62.45
CA GLY A 165 -28.07 -31.12 63.89
C GLY A 165 -26.87 -31.58 64.72
N ALA A 166 -26.44 -30.74 65.68
CA ALA A 166 -26.87 -30.79 67.08
C ALA A 166 -26.44 -29.50 67.79
#